data_AF-A0A7J3T5W9-F1
#
_entry.id   AF-A0A7J3T5W9-F1
#
_cell.length_a   1.000
_cell.length_b   1.000
_cell.length_c   1.000
_cell.angle_alpha   90.00
_cell.angle_beta   90.00
_cell.angle_gamma   90.00
#
_symmetry.space_group_name_H-M   'P 1'
#
loop_
_entity.id
_entity.type
_entity.pdbx_description
1 polymer ?
#
loop_
_entity_poly.entity_id
_entity_poly.type
_entity_poly.pdbx_seq_one_letter_code
_entity_poly.pdbx_strand_id
1 'polypeptide(L)' 'REMKVPGVAGTDAHNVDELWTVYTEIQAHLDVDEVLRAVKKGLVKACSCSGSIHF' A
#
# COMPACT_ATOMS: atom_id res chain seq x y z
N ARG A 1 -10.09 0.50 -21.30
CA ARG A 1 -8.73 1.06 -21.51
C ARG A 1 -8.17 1.35 -20.12
N GLU A 2 -7.17 0.59 -19.69
CA GLU A 2 -6.57 0.73 -18.37
C GLU A 2 -5.60 1.92 -18.36
N MET A 3 -5.68 2.78 -17.34
CA MET A 3 -4.72 3.86 -17.17
C MET A 3 -3.42 3.28 -16.61
N LYS A 4 -2.26 3.59 -17.21
CA LYS A 4 -0.93 3.16 -16.75
C LYS A 4 -0.49 3.95 -15.51
N VAL A 5 -1.32 3.96 -14.48
CA VAL A 5 -1.02 4.61 -13.20
C VAL A 5 -0.52 3.56 -12.21
N PRO A 6 0.40 3.92 -11.31
CA PRO A 6 0.81 3.02 -10.22
C PRO A 6 -0.39 2.60 -9.39
N GLY A 7 -0.52 1.30 -9.11
CA GLY A 7 -1.62 0.76 -8.33
C GLY A 7 -1.40 0.95 -6.83
N VAL A 8 -2.41 1.48 -6.14
CA VAL A 8 -2.48 1.57 -4.67
C VAL A 8 -3.70 0.81 -4.17
N ALA A 9 -3.61 0.30 -2.95
CA ALA A 9 -4.72 -0.35 -2.27
C ALA A 9 -4.79 0.07 -0.80
N GLY A 10 -6.02 0.18 -0.30
CA GLY A 10 -6.35 0.39 1.10
C GLY A 10 -7.59 -0.42 1.44
N THR A 11 -7.71 -0.83 2.68
CA THR A 11 -8.75 -1.77 3.13
C THR A 11 -10.13 -1.14 3.21
N ASP A 12 -10.20 0.18 3.35
CA ASP A 12 -11.43 0.89 3.71
C ASP A 12 -12.12 0.24 4.93
N ALA A 13 -11.29 -0.15 5.91
CA ALA A 13 -11.73 -0.94 7.04
C ALA A 13 -12.68 -0.15 7.95
N HIS A 14 -13.88 -0.72 8.15
CA HIS A 14 -14.87 -0.35 9.14
C HIS A 14 -14.80 -1.24 10.37
N ASN A 15 -14.18 -2.42 10.25
CA ASN A 15 -13.98 -3.40 11.33
C ASN A 15 -12.49 -3.79 11.49
N VAL A 16 -12.10 -4.29 12.67
CA VAL A 16 -10.70 -4.63 12.98
C VAL A 16 -10.18 -5.78 12.13
N ASP A 17 -11.03 -6.75 11.81
CA ASP A 17 -10.73 -7.90 10.97
C ASP A 17 -10.54 -7.55 9.48
N GLU A 18 -10.96 -6.35 9.08
CA GLU A 18 -10.72 -5.82 7.74
C GLU A 18 -9.35 -5.14 7.61
N LEU A 19 -8.68 -4.83 8.73
CA LEU A 19 -7.33 -4.26 8.72
C LEU A 19 -6.35 -5.23 8.04
N TRP A 20 -5.45 -4.67 7.24
CA TRP A 20 -4.33 -5.40 6.62
C TRP A 20 -4.71 -6.47 5.59
N THR A 21 -5.99 -6.62 5.24
CA THR A 21 -6.43 -7.51 4.14
C THR A 21 -5.87 -7.08 2.78
N VAL A 22 -5.66 -5.77 2.59
CA VAL A 22 -4.90 -5.17 1.49
C VAL A 22 -4.03 -4.03 2.01
N TYR A 23 -2.94 -3.75 1.32
CA TYR A 23 -2.03 -2.65 1.69
C TYR A 23 -1.22 -2.20 0.49
N THR A 24 -0.57 -1.04 0.63
CA THR A 24 0.39 -0.55 -0.35
C THR A 24 1.80 -0.72 0.20
N GLU A 25 2.60 -1.56 -0.45
CA GLU A 25 4.03 -1.66 -0.17
C GLU A 25 4.77 -0.49 -0.84
N ILE A 26 5.64 0.19 -0.09
CA ILE A 26 6.37 1.38 -0.54
C ILE A 26 7.87 1.12 -0.33
N GLN A 27 8.66 1.26 -1.40
CA GLN A 27 10.12 1.15 -1.31
C GLN A 27 10.72 2.52 -0.95
N ALA A 28 10.87 2.78 0.34
CA ALA A 28 11.45 4.01 0.88
C ALA A 28 12.04 3.77 2.28
N HIS A 29 12.83 4.74 2.77
CA HIS A 29 13.17 4.81 4.19
C HIS A 29 11.94 5.19 5.02
N LEU A 30 11.97 4.90 6.33
CA LEU A 30 10.93 5.30 7.27
C LEU A 30 11.04 6.81 7.61
N ASP A 31 10.83 7.62 6.58
CA ASP A 31 10.83 9.07 6.58
C ASP A 31 9.67 9.55 5.71
N VAL A 32 8.93 10.56 6.17
CA VAL A 32 7.68 10.98 5.53
C VAL A 32 7.93 11.54 4.13
N ASP A 33 8.97 12.34 3.95
CA ASP A 33 9.27 12.97 2.67
C ASP A 33 9.73 11.93 1.65
N GLU A 34 10.52 10.95 2.10
CA GLU A 34 10.94 9.82 1.28
C GLU A 34 9.76 8.95 0.84
N VAL A 35 8.82 8.65 1.74
CA VAL A 35 7.59 7.90 1.43
C VAL A 35 6.74 8.66 0.39
N LEU A 36 6.49 9.96 0.61
CA LEU A 36 5.72 10.78 -0.33
C LEU A 36 6.39 10.86 -1.71
N ARG A 37 7.72 10.93 -1.75
CA ARG A 37 8.51 10.90 -2.99
C ARG A 37 8.36 9.58 -3.72
N ALA A 38 8.42 8.45 -3.00
CA ALA A 38 8.25 7.12 -3.57
C ALA A 38 6.85 6.92 -4.17
N VAL A 39 5.80 7.37 -3.47
CA VAL A 39 4.41 7.34 -3.98
C VAL A 39 4.27 8.14 -5.27
N LYS A 40 4.76 9.38 -5.32
CA LYS A 40 4.70 10.23 -6.52
C LYS A 40 5.45 9.65 -7.71
N LYS A 41 6.53 8.91 -7.46
CA LYS A 41 7.33 8.23 -8.51
C LYS A 41 6.75 6.88 -8.93
N GLY A 42 5.69 6.41 -8.27
CA GLY A 42 5.10 5.09 -8.54
C GLY A 42 5.94 3.92 -8.04
N LEU A 43 6.83 4.15 -7.06
CA LEU A 43 7.59 3.10 -6.38
C LEU A 43 6.71 2.41 -5.32
N VAL A 44 5.54 1.95 -5.78
CA VAL A 44 4.47 1.40 -4.96
C VAL A 44 3.92 0.12 -5.57
N LYS A 45 3.41 -0.76 -4.72
CA LYS A 45 2.75 -1.99 -5.13
C LYS A 45 1.53 -2.24 -4.26
N ALA A 46 0.37 -2.41 -4.89
CA ALA A 46 -0.82 -2.93 -4.22
C ALA A 46 -0.61 -4.42 -3.90
N CYS A 47 -0.80 -4.77 -2.63
CA CYS A 47 -0.67 -6.11 -2.10
C CYS A 47 -1.98 -6.52 -1.41
N SER A 48 -2.30 -7.80 -1.47
CA SER A 48 -3.36 -8.41 -0.68
C SER A 48 -2.77 -9.53 0.18
N CYS A 49 -3.26 -9.65 1.40
CA CYS A 49 -2.87 -10.71 2.31
C CYS A 49 -4.01 -11.72 2.41
N SER A 50 -3.71 -12.99 2.12
CA SER A 50 -4.61 -14.10 2.44
C SER A 50 -4.40 -14.65 3.86
N GLY A 51 -3.75 -13.87 4.75
CA GLY A 51 -3.34 -14.31 6.10
C GLY A 51 -2.82 -13.15 6.96
N SER A 52 -2.40 -13.46 8.19
CA SER A 52 -1.97 -12.48 9.20
C SER A 52 -0.56 -11.92 8.90
N ILE A 53 -0.40 -10.59 8.91
CA ILE A 53 0.91 -9.93 8.87
C ILE A 53 1.48 -9.93 10.30
N HIS A 54 2.64 -10.56 10.49
CA HIS A 54 3.40 -10.52 11.75
C HIS A 54 4.65 -9.66 11.53
N PHE A 55 4.89 -8.71 12.45
CA PHE A 55 6.02 -7.79 12.45
C PHE A 55 7.15 -8.30 13.36
#